data_AF-A0A7L1NN00-F1
#
_entry.id   AF-A0A7L1NN00-F1
#
_cell.length_a   1.000
_cell.length_b   1.000
_cell.length_c   1.000
_cell.angle_alpha   90.00
_cell.angle_beta   90.00
_cell.angle_gamma   90.00
#
_symmetry.space_group_name_H-M   'P 1'
#
loop_
_entity.id
_entity.type
_entity.pdbx_description
1 polymer ?
#
loop_
_entity_poly.entity_id
_entity_poly.type
_entity_poly.pdbx_seq_one_letter_code
_entity_poly.pdbx_strand_id
1 'polypeptide(L)'
;CSLFLAGSTTLFNALLIKCLEKEVMALCRYTIRRNTPPRFVALVPQEEEVDEQKVQIAPPGFHVIFLPYADDKRNVDFTEKVPANREQVDKMKAIVQKLRFKYRTDGFENPVLQQHFRNLEALALEKMEPEVAEDLTSESYWWV
;
A
#
# COMPACT_ATOMS: atom_id res chain seq x y z
N CYS A 1 -14.17 -22.53 16.74
CA CYS A 1 -13.93 -21.16 17.19
C CYS A 1 -13.42 -21.23 18.63
N SER A 2 -12.11 -21.38 18.82
CA SER A 2 -11.39 -21.28 20.11
C SER A 2 -9.94 -21.72 19.89
N LEU A 3 -9.10 -20.84 19.36
CA LEU A 3 -7.64 -21.06 19.33
C LEU A 3 -6.94 -19.86 19.96
N PHE A 4 -7.38 -19.51 21.16
CA PHE A 4 -6.59 -18.64 22.03
C PHE A 4 -5.48 -19.49 22.64
N LEU A 5 -4.30 -19.45 22.03
CA LEU A 5 -3.10 -20.05 22.60
C LEU A 5 -2.55 -19.08 23.65
N ALA A 6 -2.71 -19.43 24.93
CA ALA A 6 -2.18 -18.63 26.03
C ALA A 6 -0.66 -18.43 25.85
N GLY A 7 -0.19 -17.19 26.02
CA GLY A 7 1.22 -16.82 25.82
C GLY A 7 1.60 -16.44 24.39
N SER A 8 0.70 -16.59 23.42
CA SER A 8 0.94 -16.17 22.02
C SER A 8 1.28 -14.68 21.91
N THR A 9 0.55 -13.81 22.60
CA THR A 9 0.83 -12.35 22.62
C THR A 9 2.22 -12.04 23.17
N THR A 10 2.63 -12.70 24.25
CA THR A 10 3.95 -12.48 24.86
C THR A 10 5.07 -12.87 23.90
N LEU A 11 4.95 -14.02 23.24
CA LEU A 11 5.92 -14.47 22.25
C LEU A 11 5.93 -13.56 21.01
N PHE A 12 4.75 -13.19 20.52
CA PHE A 12 4.59 -12.31 19.36
C PHE A 12 5.23 -10.94 19.60
N ASN A 13 4.99 -10.34 20.77
CA ASN A 13 5.59 -9.05 21.14
C ASN A 13 7.11 -9.16 21.31
N ALA A 14 7.59 -10.23 21.95
CA ALA A 14 9.04 -10.46 22.07
C ALA A 14 9.72 -10.60 20.70
N LEU A 15 9.07 -11.32 19.77
CA LEU A 15 9.56 -11.46 18.40
C LEU A 15 9.54 -10.11 17.66
N LEU A 16 8.46 -9.34 17.76
CA LEU A 16 8.33 -8.02 17.14
C LEU A 16 9.46 -7.09 17.60
N ILE A 17 9.66 -6.96 18.91
CA ILE A 17 10.69 -6.12 19.50
C ILE A 17 12.08 -6.55 19.01
N LYS A 18 12.38 -7.85 19.02
CA LYS A 18 13.69 -8.35 18.56
C LYS A 18 13.90 -8.25 17.06
N CYS A 19 12.86 -8.34 16.25
CA CYS A 19 12.92 -8.12 14.82
C CYS A 19 13.18 -6.64 14.49
N LEU A 20 12.54 -5.71 15.21
CA LEU A 20 12.78 -4.27 15.09
C LEU A 20 14.22 -3.92 15.50
N GLU A 21 14.67 -4.36 16.69
CA GLU A 21 16.03 -4.08 17.19
C GLU A 21 17.15 -4.55 16.25
N LYS A 22 16.92 -5.65 15.52
CA LYS A 22 17.91 -6.27 14.65
C LYS A 22 17.74 -5.93 13.18
N GLU A 23 16.72 -5.16 12.82
CA GLU A 23 16.36 -4.85 11.44
C GLU A 23 16.19 -6.11 10.57
N VAL A 24 15.57 -7.17 11.14
CA VAL A 24 15.36 -8.45 10.45
C VAL A 24 13.89 -8.75 10.22
N MET A 25 13.59 -9.39 9.09
CA MET A 25 12.27 -9.94 8.76
C MET A 25 12.25 -11.45 9.03
N ALA A 26 11.08 -12.00 9.37
CA ALA A 26 10.90 -13.44 9.49
C ALA A 26 10.38 -14.05 8.18
N LEU A 27 11.16 -14.93 7.56
CA LEU A 27 10.75 -15.66 6.37
C LEU A 27 9.86 -16.85 6.77
N CYS A 28 8.67 -16.94 6.20
CA CYS A 28 7.68 -17.94 6.54
C CYS A 28 7.12 -18.65 5.31
N ARG A 29 6.71 -19.91 5.50
CA ARG A 29 5.91 -20.65 4.52
C ARG A 29 4.43 -20.48 4.86
N TYR A 30 3.73 -19.71 4.04
CA TYR A 30 2.32 -19.39 4.24
C TYR A 30 1.41 -20.35 3.48
N THR A 31 0.37 -20.86 4.15
CA THR A 31 -0.64 -21.75 3.57
C THR A 31 -2.01 -21.39 4.13
N ILE A 32 -2.85 -20.74 3.32
CA ILE A 32 -4.14 -20.16 3.75
C ILE A 32 -5.12 -21.23 4.25
N ARG A 33 -5.24 -22.31 3.47
CA ARG A 33 -6.22 -23.38 3.69
C ARG A 33 -5.61 -24.72 3.28
N ARG A 34 -6.23 -25.80 3.74
CA ARG A 34 -5.84 -27.15 3.31
C ARG A 34 -5.90 -27.25 1.79
N ASN A 35 -4.92 -27.95 1.19
CA ASN A 35 -4.80 -28.17 -0.25
C ASN A 35 -4.57 -26.92 -1.12
N THR A 36 -4.07 -25.81 -0.57
CA THR A 36 -3.54 -24.69 -1.35
C THR A 36 -2.01 -24.77 -1.40
N PRO A 37 -1.37 -24.53 -2.56
CA PRO A 37 0.08 -24.49 -2.62
C PRO A 37 0.65 -23.42 -1.67
N PRO A 38 1.76 -23.72 -0.96
CA PRO A 38 2.38 -22.76 -0.09
C PRO A 38 2.94 -21.57 -0.88
N ARG A 39 3.03 -20.40 -0.24
CA ARG A 39 3.76 -19.23 -0.73
C ARG A 39 4.81 -18.81 0.29
N PHE A 40 5.97 -18.33 -0.17
CA PHE A 40 6.91 -17.66 0.72
C PHE A 40 6.42 -16.26 1.05
N VAL A 41 6.44 -15.92 2.33
CA VAL A 41 6.11 -14.58 2.81
C VAL A 41 7.21 -14.05 3.72
N ALA A 42 7.49 -12.76 3.63
CA ALA A 42 8.30 -12.04 4.59
C ALA A 42 7.38 -11.36 5.60
N LEU A 43 7.52 -11.70 6.87
CA LEU A 43 6.91 -10.99 7.98
C LEU A 43 7.83 -9.84 8.36
N VAL A 44 7.51 -8.64 7.87
CA VAL A 44 8.28 -7.42 8.15
C VAL A 44 7.75 -6.80 9.45
N PRO A 45 8.58 -6.59 10.47
CA PRO A 45 8.12 -5.98 11.72
C PRO A 45 7.66 -4.54 11.47
N GLN A 46 6.53 -4.16 12.06
CA GLN A 46 5.92 -2.84 11.96
C GLN A 46 5.69 -2.31 13.38
N GLU A 47 6.28 -1.15 13.66
CA GLU A 47 6.06 -0.41 14.90
C GLU A 47 4.72 0.34 14.85
N GLU A 48 4.16 0.62 16.01
CA GLU A 48 2.95 1.42 16.11
C GLU A 48 3.26 2.89 15.80
N GLU A 49 2.51 3.48 14.87
CA GLU A 49 2.57 4.90 14.55
C GLU A 49 1.21 5.54 14.84
N VAL A 50 1.23 6.64 15.58
CA VAL A 50 0.03 7.37 16.02
C VAL A 50 0.18 8.83 15.61
N ASP A 51 -0.88 9.39 15.03
CA ASP A 51 -0.93 10.80 14.61
C ASP A 51 -1.09 11.75 15.82
N GLU A 52 -0.93 13.05 15.57
CA GLU A 52 -1.15 14.15 16.55
C GLU A 52 -2.56 14.09 17.18
N GLN A 53 -3.55 13.58 16.44
CA GLN A 53 -4.93 13.40 16.89
C GLN A 53 -5.16 12.11 17.70
N LYS A 54 -4.10 11.38 18.06
CA LYS A 54 -4.14 10.06 18.72
C LYS A 54 -4.85 8.97 17.90
N VAL A 55 -4.89 9.13 16.58
CA VAL A 55 -5.40 8.12 15.64
C VAL A 55 -4.25 7.21 15.24
N GLN A 56 -4.45 5.89 15.32
CA GLN A 56 -3.46 4.91 14.90
C GLN A 56 -3.33 4.91 13.37
N ILE A 57 -2.17 5.31 12.86
CA ILE A 57 -1.82 5.31 11.43
C ILE A 57 -1.32 3.93 11.02
N ALA A 58 -0.39 3.37 11.81
CA ALA A 58 0.18 2.05 11.57
C ALA A 58 -0.03 1.18 12.82
N PRO A 59 -0.70 0.02 12.72
CA PRO A 59 -0.86 -0.89 13.85
C PRO A 59 0.45 -1.64 14.17
N PRO A 60 0.72 -1.99 15.45
CA PRO A 60 1.87 -2.81 15.80
C PRO A 60 1.69 -4.26 15.32
N GLY A 61 2.73 -4.83 14.71
CA GLY A 61 2.69 -6.23 14.30
C GLY A 61 3.65 -6.56 13.17
N PHE A 62 3.24 -7.49 12.29
CA PHE A 62 4.02 -7.87 11.13
C PHE A 62 3.23 -7.64 9.84
N HIS A 63 3.82 -6.91 8.90
CA HIS A 63 3.33 -6.82 7.54
C HIS A 63 3.71 -8.10 6.78
N VAL A 64 2.71 -8.81 6.29
CA VAL A 64 2.90 -10.02 5.48
C VAL A 64 3.12 -9.65 4.01
N ILE A 65 4.38 -9.68 3.55
CA ILE A 65 4.75 -9.41 2.16
C ILE A 65 4.91 -10.73 1.41
N PHE A 66 4.15 -10.92 0.34
CA PHE A 66 4.26 -12.10 -0.52
C PHE A 66 5.50 -12.01 -1.40
N LEU A 67 6.36 -13.03 -1.35
CA LEU A 67 7.55 -13.10 -2.20
C LEU A 67 7.20 -13.82 -3.51
N PRO A 68 7.57 -13.25 -4.67
CA PRO A 68 7.30 -13.87 -5.96
C PRO A 68 8.14 -15.14 -6.14
N TYR A 69 7.54 -16.17 -6.74
CA TYR A 69 8.28 -17.32 -7.24
C TYR A 69 9.04 -16.97 -8.51
N ALA A 70 9.87 -17.91 -9.00
CA ALA A 70 10.59 -17.72 -10.26
C ALA A 70 9.62 -17.45 -11.43
N ASP A 71 8.47 -18.14 -11.45
CA ASP A 71 7.46 -18.00 -12.51
C ASP A 71 6.75 -16.64 -12.52
N ASP A 72 6.72 -15.94 -11.37
CA ASP A 72 6.15 -14.59 -11.26
C ASP A 72 7.12 -13.52 -11.80
N LYS A 73 8.41 -13.84 -11.95
CA LYS A 73 9.42 -12.92 -12.46
C LYS A 73 9.43 -12.93 -13.99
N ARG A 74 9.16 -11.77 -14.59
CA ARG A 74 9.22 -11.58 -16.05
C ARG A 74 10.59 -11.06 -16.45
N ASN A 75 11.22 -11.72 -17.42
CA ASN A 75 12.41 -11.18 -18.06
C ASN A 75 12.03 -9.98 -18.93
N VAL A 76 12.79 -8.90 -18.82
CA VAL A 76 12.62 -7.69 -19.61
C VAL A 76 13.92 -7.46 -20.37
N ASP A 77 13.82 -7.16 -21.65
CA ASP A 77 14.97 -6.83 -22.47
C ASP A 77 15.48 -5.44 -22.09
N PHE A 78 16.77 -5.37 -21.74
CA PHE A 78 17.40 -4.10 -21.40
C PHE A 78 18.04 -3.51 -22.65
N THR A 79 17.70 -2.26 -22.95
CA THR A 79 18.46 -1.44 -23.89
C THR A 79 19.77 -0.98 -23.25
N GLU A 80 20.69 -0.46 -24.07
CA GLU A 80 21.91 0.14 -23.58
C GLU A 80 21.62 1.23 -22.54
N LYS A 81 22.32 1.16 -21.40
CA LYS A 81 22.12 2.10 -20.30
C LYS A 81 22.85 3.40 -20.63
N VAL A 82 22.14 4.36 -21.21
CA VAL A 82 22.66 5.71 -21.48
C VAL A 82 22.42 6.59 -20.25
N PRO A 83 23.47 7.00 -19.50
CA PRO A 83 23.31 7.88 -18.37
C PRO A 83 23.07 9.33 -18.82
N ALA A 84 22.24 10.06 -18.07
CA ALA A 84 22.02 11.49 -18.28
C ALA A 84 23.19 12.33 -17.73
N ASN A 85 23.40 13.51 -18.31
CA ASN A 85 24.41 14.46 -17.84
C ASN A 85 23.97 15.15 -16.55
N ARG A 86 24.93 15.64 -15.76
CA ARG A 86 24.65 16.34 -14.48
C ARG A 86 23.69 17.51 -14.65
N GLU A 87 23.85 18.31 -15.70
CA GLU A 87 22.96 19.44 -15.98
C GLU A 87 21.50 19.01 -16.22
N GLN A 88 21.29 17.90 -16.95
CA GLN A 88 19.94 17.36 -17.20
C GLN A 88 19.32 16.86 -15.90
N VAL A 89 20.10 16.19 -15.06
CA VAL A 89 19.67 15.72 -13.74
C VAL A 89 19.29 16.89 -12.84
N ASP A 90 20.09 17.96 -12.82
CA ASP A 90 19.83 19.12 -11.96
C ASP A 90 18.61 19.93 -12.42
N LYS A 91 18.39 20.06 -13.73
CA LYS A 91 17.15 20.63 -14.27
C LYS A 91 15.93 19.78 -13.89
N MET A 92 16.03 18.45 -13.98
CA MET A 92 14.92 17.56 -13.60
C MET A 92 14.63 17.62 -12.10
N LYS A 93 15.65 17.71 -11.24
CA LYS A 93 15.45 17.92 -9.79
C LYS A 93 14.63 19.17 -9.50
N ALA A 94 14.90 20.27 -10.20
CA ALA A 94 14.14 21.51 -10.04
C ALA A 94 12.66 21.34 -10.44
N ILE A 95 12.37 20.54 -11.47
CA ILE A 95 10.99 20.22 -11.87
C ILE A 95 10.30 19.37 -10.80
N VAL A 96 10.94 18.30 -10.32
CA VAL A 96 10.40 17.41 -9.28
C VAL A 96 10.14 18.18 -7.97
N GLN A 97 11.00 19.13 -7.61
CA GLN A 97 10.80 19.97 -6.43
C GLN A 97 9.58 20.88 -6.57
N LYS A 98 9.31 21.42 -7.77
CA LYS A 98 8.12 22.25 -8.03
C LYS A 98 6.83 21.44 -8.01
N LEU A 99 6.87 20.18 -8.44
CA LEU A 99 5.71 19.27 -8.49
C LEU A 99 5.53 18.44 -7.20
N ARG A 100 6.25 18.78 -6.13
CA ARG A 100 6.20 18.01 -4.88
C ARG A 100 4.91 18.32 -4.12
N PHE A 101 4.10 17.30 -3.89
CA PHE A 101 2.95 17.37 -2.99
C PHE A 101 3.06 16.31 -1.87
N LYS A 102 2.30 16.49 -0.78
CA LYS A 102 2.24 15.52 0.32
C LYS A 102 1.22 14.44 -0.04
N TYR A 103 1.70 13.28 -0.48
CA TYR A 103 0.84 12.12 -0.72
C TYR A 103 0.18 11.64 0.57
N ARG A 104 -1.10 11.28 0.49
CA ARG A 104 -1.85 10.62 1.54
C ARG A 104 -2.61 9.44 0.95
N THR A 105 -2.73 8.36 1.71
CA THR A 105 -3.42 7.12 1.27
C THR A 105 -4.92 7.32 1.08
N ASP A 106 -5.51 8.29 1.76
CA ASP A 106 -6.92 8.68 1.70
C ASP A 106 -7.19 9.83 0.72
N GLY A 107 -6.17 10.31 0.00
CA GLY A 107 -6.29 11.47 -0.90
C GLY A 107 -7.06 11.19 -2.19
N PHE A 108 -7.32 9.92 -2.51
CA PHE A 108 -7.94 9.50 -3.77
C PHE A 108 -9.08 8.54 -3.54
N GLU A 109 -10.23 8.89 -4.07
CA GLU A 109 -11.38 8.00 -4.15
C GLU A 109 -11.44 7.31 -5.50
N ASN A 110 -12.08 6.14 -5.55
CA ASN A 110 -12.26 5.42 -6.81
C ASN A 110 -13.42 6.05 -7.59
N PRO A 111 -13.18 6.71 -8.74
CA PRO A 111 -14.22 7.42 -9.48
C PRO A 111 -15.32 6.47 -10.01
N VAL A 112 -14.97 5.24 -10.36
CA VAL A 112 -15.93 4.23 -10.86
C VAL A 112 -16.89 3.83 -9.74
N LEU A 113 -16.38 3.63 -8.52
CA LEU A 113 -17.24 3.31 -7.38
C LEU A 113 -18.09 4.51 -6.98
N GLN A 114 -17.53 5.72 -6.99
CA GLN A 114 -18.28 6.94 -6.67
C GLN A 114 -19.44 7.13 -7.65
N GLN A 115 -19.20 7.04 -8.96
CA GLN A 115 -20.26 7.16 -9.95
C GLN A 115 -21.31 6.04 -9.79
N HIS A 116 -20.88 4.80 -9.50
CA HIS A 116 -21.80 3.69 -9.29
C HIS A 116 -22.78 3.96 -8.14
N PHE A 117 -22.28 4.42 -6.98
CA PHE A 117 -23.13 4.71 -5.83
C PHE A 117 -24.00 5.95 -6.04
N ARG A 118 -23.52 6.98 -6.73
CA ARG A 118 -24.33 8.15 -7.09
C ARG A 118 -25.49 7.79 -8.02
N ASN A 119 -25.27 6.86 -8.94
CA ASN A 119 -26.33 6.34 -9.79
C ASN A 119 -27.39 5.57 -8.99
N LEU A 120 -26.95 4.71 -8.05
CA LEU A 120 -27.87 3.97 -7.18
C LEU A 120 -28.67 4.91 -6.27
N GLU A 121 -28.03 5.93 -5.72
CA GLU A 121 -28.67 6.96 -4.90
C GLU A 121 -29.72 7.74 -5.70
N ALA A 122 -29.41 8.13 -6.94
CA ALA A 122 -30.35 8.82 -7.82
C ALA A 122 -31.57 7.94 -8.16
N LEU A 123 -31.36 6.65 -8.41
CA LEU A 123 -32.44 5.69 -8.64
C LEU A 123 -33.31 5.50 -7.39
N ALA A 124 -32.70 5.42 -6.20
CA ALA A 124 -33.42 5.22 -4.94
C ALA A 124 -34.23 6.46 -4.53
N LEU A 125 -33.76 7.66 -4.88
CA LEU A 125 -34.41 8.94 -4.56
C LEU A 125 -35.27 9.47 -5.72
N GLU A 126 -35.45 8.70 -6.80
CA GLU A 126 -36.19 9.09 -8.00
C GLU A 126 -35.73 10.44 -8.60
N LYS A 127 -34.42 10.73 -8.52
CA LYS A 127 -33.83 11.90 -9.16
C LYS A 127 -33.85 11.72 -10.69
N MET A 128 -34.06 12.81 -11.44
CA MET A 128 -34.06 12.76 -12.91
C MET A 128 -32.69 12.37 -13.49
N GLU A 129 -31.61 12.86 -12.88
CA GLU A 129 -30.24 12.57 -13.32
C GLU A 129 -29.35 12.33 -12.09
N PRO A 130 -28.36 11.41 -12.20
CA PRO A 130 -27.37 11.22 -11.17
C PRO A 130 -26.34 12.35 -11.16
N GLU A 131 -25.83 12.67 -9.96
CA GLU A 131 -24.69 13.57 -9.81
C GLU A 131 -23.43 12.91 -10.43
N VAL A 132 -22.67 13.71 -11.19
CA VAL A 132 -21.41 13.26 -11.78
C VAL A 132 -20.33 13.31 -10.71
N ALA A 133 -19.68 12.17 -10.47
CA ALA A 133 -18.55 12.11 -9.55
C ALA A 133 -17.33 12.82 -10.17
N GLU A 134 -16.69 13.70 -9.40
CA GLU A 134 -15.43 14.32 -9.81
C GLU A 134 -14.29 13.30 -9.79
N ASP A 135 -13.47 13.28 -10.85
CA ASP A 135 -12.33 12.37 -10.96
C ASP A 135 -11.04 13.00 -10.42
N LEU A 136 -10.76 12.70 -9.16
CA LEU A 136 -9.55 13.12 -8.44
C LEU A 136 -8.27 12.45 -8.96
N THR A 137 -8.36 11.43 -9.82
CA THR A 137 -7.21 10.75 -10.42
C THR A 137 -6.73 11.43 -11.71
N SER A 138 -7.54 12.34 -12.27
CA SER A 138 -7.19 13.07 -13.50
C SER A 138 -6.07 14.09 -13.28
N GLU A 139 -5.18 14.21 -14.28
CA GLU A 139 -3.98 15.06 -14.18
C GLU A 139 -4.30 16.55 -13.96
N SER A 140 -5.46 17.01 -14.41
CA SER A 140 -5.90 18.41 -14.42
C SER A 140 -5.99 19.07 -13.04
N TYR A 141 -6.14 18.30 -11.97
CA TYR A 141 -6.22 18.82 -10.60
C TYR A 141 -4.85 19.10 -9.96
N TRP A 142 -3.74 18.73 -10.61
CA TRP A 142 -2.37 18.93 -10.09
C TRP A 142 -1.64 20.13 -10.67
N TRP A 143 -2.20 20.74 -11.72
CA TRP A 143 -1.57 21.85 -12.47
C TRP A 143 -2.15 23.24 -12.14
N VAL A 144 -3.11 23.32 -11.21
CA VAL A 144 -3.71 24.57 -10.69
C VAL A 144 -3.22 24.81 -9.27
#